data_AF-K8DVJ3-F1
#
_entry.id   AF-K8DVJ3-F1
#
_cell.length_a   1.000
_cell.length_b   1.000
_cell.length_c   1.000
_cell.angle_alpha   90.00
_cell.angle_beta   90.00
_cell.angle_gamma   90.00
#
_symmetry.space_group_name_H-M   'P 1'
#
loop_
_entity.id
_entity.type
_entity.pdbx_description
1 polymer ?
#
loop_
_entity_poly.entity_id
_entity_poly.type
_entity_poly.pdbx_seq_one_letter_code
_entity_poly.pdbx_strand_id
1 'polypeptide(L)'
;MTEFISALIGGILSLIGTFSAIFLQFKKQDKDKHEEHSNDLVSMIDIVTYKAAKIRNNELNFKTSNYSKENTCEIYSDIERDFHSLDQQIQELITMMSHHIDNSNAAIQKLLNYYEPLEKRFNKFKVAYKIYNQRYESIEFDKNAVTFSKRKLDYVVEEFVNNMKQFAKRLYNHDVYEPTLNQIIPKEEAINNNKFINHNQ
;
A
#
# COMPACT_ATOMS: atom_id res chain seq x y z
N MET A 1 43.49 -55.52 -21.45
CA MET A 1 43.87 -54.39 -20.55
C MET A 1 43.30 -53.05 -20.98
N THR A 2 43.09 -52.79 -22.28
CA THR A 2 42.54 -51.53 -22.82
C THR A 2 41.08 -51.26 -22.44
N GLU A 3 40.25 -52.30 -22.34
CA GLU A 3 38.83 -52.19 -21.94
C GLU A 3 38.63 -51.77 -20.48
N PHE A 4 39.51 -52.25 -19.57
CA PHE A 4 39.45 -51.92 -18.15
C PHE A 4 39.81 -50.45 -17.89
N ILE A 5 40.82 -49.93 -18.59
CA ILE A 5 41.22 -48.52 -18.52
C ILE A 5 40.15 -47.61 -19.13
N SER A 6 39.51 -48.04 -20.23
CA SER A 6 38.44 -47.29 -20.88
C SER A 6 37.16 -47.22 -20.01
N ALA A 7 36.81 -48.31 -19.33
CA ALA A 7 35.70 -48.35 -18.38
C ALA A 7 35.96 -47.48 -17.14
N LEU A 8 37.21 -47.47 -16.64
CA LEU A 8 37.61 -46.62 -15.51
C LEU A 8 37.56 -45.12 -15.87
N ILE A 9 38.06 -44.76 -17.06
CA ILE A 9 38.03 -43.37 -17.58
C ILE A 9 36.58 -42.93 -17.88
N GLY A 10 35.77 -43.81 -18.46
CA GLY A 10 34.34 -43.55 -18.68
C GLY A 10 33.54 -43.35 -17.39
N GLY A 11 33.86 -44.14 -16.35
CA GLY A 11 33.27 -43.98 -15.01
C GLY A 11 33.65 -42.66 -14.34
N ILE A 12 34.92 -42.24 -14.44
CA ILE A 12 35.40 -40.97 -13.88
C ILE A 12 34.80 -39.77 -14.62
N LEU A 13 34.74 -39.80 -15.96
CA LEU A 13 34.13 -38.73 -16.76
C LEU A 13 32.61 -38.63 -16.55
N SER A 14 31.92 -39.76 -16.39
CA SER A 14 30.50 -39.80 -16.05
C SER A 14 30.21 -39.18 -14.68
N LEU A 15 31.05 -39.46 -13.68
CA LEU A 15 30.95 -38.85 -12.35
C LEU A 15 31.17 -37.33 -12.41
N ILE A 16 32.22 -36.86 -13.09
CA ILE A 16 32.51 -35.43 -13.26
C ILE A 16 31.36 -34.70 -13.98
N GLY A 17 30.81 -35.32 -15.04
CA GLY A 17 29.65 -34.80 -15.76
C GLY A 17 28.40 -34.71 -14.88
N THR A 18 28.17 -35.72 -14.04
CA THR A 18 27.04 -35.77 -13.11
C THR A 18 27.17 -34.71 -12.01
N PHE A 19 28.34 -34.56 -11.39
CA PHE A 19 28.59 -33.50 -10.39
C PHE A 19 28.45 -32.10 -10.99
N SER A 20 28.93 -31.89 -12.21
CA SER A 20 28.81 -30.60 -12.92
C SER A 20 27.34 -30.28 -13.27
N ALA A 21 26.58 -31.28 -13.72
CA ALA A 21 25.15 -31.12 -14.02
C ALA A 21 24.31 -30.83 -12.77
N ILE A 22 24.61 -31.51 -11.66
CA ILE A 22 23.97 -31.27 -10.36
C ILE A 22 24.27 -29.84 -9.88
N PHE A 23 25.53 -29.38 -9.98
CA PHE A 23 25.90 -28.02 -9.60
C PHE A 23 25.20 -26.97 -10.48
N LEU A 24 25.10 -27.21 -11.79
CA LEU A 24 24.35 -26.34 -12.71
C LEU A 24 22.85 -26.35 -12.41
N GLN A 25 22.27 -27.49 -12.03
CA GLN A 25 20.88 -27.58 -11.59
C GLN A 25 20.65 -26.81 -10.30
N PHE A 26 21.50 -26.93 -9.28
CA PHE A 26 21.40 -26.14 -8.06
C PHE A 26 21.53 -24.64 -8.35
N LYS A 27 22.52 -24.24 -9.15
CA LYS A 27 22.69 -22.84 -9.53
C LYS A 27 21.48 -22.29 -10.30
N LYS A 28 20.88 -23.10 -11.17
CA LYS A 28 19.66 -22.74 -11.89
C LYS A 28 18.47 -22.63 -10.92
N GLN A 29 18.31 -23.61 -10.02
CA GLN A 29 17.23 -23.63 -9.05
C GLN A 29 17.29 -22.44 -8.09
N ASP A 30 18.49 -22.09 -7.61
CA ASP A 30 18.69 -20.91 -6.77
C ASP A 30 18.37 -19.63 -7.54
N LYS A 31 18.80 -19.54 -8.80
CA LYS A 31 18.48 -18.40 -9.68
C LYS A 31 16.98 -18.27 -9.92
N ASP A 32 16.31 -19.35 -10.29
CA ASP A 32 14.86 -19.38 -10.56
C ASP A 32 14.09 -18.97 -9.29
N LYS A 33 14.51 -19.45 -8.11
CA LYS A 33 13.94 -19.06 -6.82
C LYS A 33 14.13 -17.59 -6.49
N HIS A 34 15.30 -17.01 -6.77
CA HIS A 34 15.54 -15.58 -6.59
C HIS A 34 14.69 -14.71 -7.53
N GLU A 35 14.52 -15.14 -8.78
CA GLU A 35 13.64 -14.45 -9.75
C GLU A 35 12.17 -14.51 -9.32
N GLU A 36 11.69 -15.67 -8.83
CA GLU A 36 10.33 -15.83 -8.29
C GLU A 36 10.08 -14.89 -7.10
N HIS A 37 10.98 -14.87 -6.11
CA HIS A 37 10.87 -13.96 -4.97
C HIS A 37 10.89 -12.48 -5.35
N SER A 38 11.70 -12.12 -6.35
CA SER A 38 11.72 -10.75 -6.88
C SER A 38 10.38 -10.38 -7.52
N ASN A 39 9.78 -11.30 -8.28
CA ASN A 39 8.48 -11.10 -8.92
C ASN A 39 7.33 -10.97 -7.90
N ASP A 40 7.36 -11.77 -6.84
CA ASP A 40 6.39 -11.69 -5.75
C ASP A 40 6.47 -10.34 -5.03
N LEU A 41 7.68 -9.87 -4.73
CA LEU A 41 7.88 -8.57 -4.06
C LEU A 41 7.35 -7.40 -4.88
N VAL A 42 7.63 -7.36 -6.19
CA VAL A 42 7.13 -6.28 -7.05
C VAL A 42 5.60 -6.34 -7.21
N SER A 43 5.03 -7.55 -7.31
CA SER A 43 3.58 -7.75 -7.33
C SER A 43 2.91 -7.27 -6.04
N MET A 44 3.49 -7.57 -4.88
CA MET A 44 2.99 -7.09 -3.59
C MET A 44 3.07 -5.56 -3.48
N ILE A 45 4.12 -4.93 -4.04
CA ILE A 45 4.23 -3.46 -4.09
C ILE A 45 3.11 -2.86 -4.96
N ASP A 46 2.81 -3.45 -6.12
CA ASP A 46 1.69 -3.03 -6.96
C ASP A 46 0.35 -3.14 -6.20
N ILE A 47 0.13 -4.24 -5.48
CA ILE A 47 -1.07 -4.43 -4.66
C ILE A 47 -1.15 -3.38 -3.54
N VAL A 48 -0.03 -3.04 -2.88
CA VAL A 48 0.01 -1.97 -1.87
C VAL A 48 -0.43 -0.64 -2.47
N THR A 49 0.06 -0.26 -3.65
CA THR A 49 -0.34 1.00 -4.29
C THR A 49 -1.80 1.00 -4.71
N TYR A 50 -2.30 -0.12 -5.23
CA TYR A 50 -3.71 -0.29 -5.56
C TYR A 50 -4.61 -0.16 -4.32
N LYS A 51 -4.28 -0.83 -3.22
CA LYS A 51 -5.06 -0.75 -1.97
C LYS A 51 -5.02 0.64 -1.35
N ALA A 52 -3.88 1.33 -1.38
CA ALA A 52 -3.78 2.72 -0.95
C ALA A 52 -4.70 3.63 -1.77
N ALA A 53 -4.77 3.44 -3.09
CA ALA A 53 -5.67 4.20 -3.95
C ALA A 53 -7.15 4.00 -3.59
N LYS A 54 -7.57 2.79 -3.20
CA LYS A 54 -8.96 2.54 -2.76
C LYS A 54 -9.37 3.45 -1.59
N ILE A 55 -8.49 3.66 -0.61
CA ILE A 55 -8.73 4.56 0.53
C ILE A 55 -9.08 5.97 0.03
N ARG A 56 -8.30 6.50 -0.93
CA ARG A 56 -8.56 7.82 -1.52
C ARG A 56 -9.82 7.86 -2.38
N ASN A 57 -10.08 6.81 -3.14
CA ASN A 57 -11.18 6.75 -4.10
C ASN A 57 -12.57 6.62 -3.44
N ASN A 58 -12.63 6.34 -2.14
CA ASN A 58 -13.83 6.58 -1.36
C ASN A 58 -14.07 8.09 -1.21
N GLU A 59 -15.09 8.61 -1.90
CA GLU A 59 -15.40 10.04 -1.92
C GLU A 59 -16.28 10.45 -0.72
N LEU A 60 -15.69 11.17 0.24
CA LEU A 60 -16.44 11.86 1.28
C LEU A 60 -16.39 13.37 1.00
N ASN A 61 -17.47 13.91 0.42
CA ASN A 61 -17.58 15.33 0.10
C ASN A 61 -18.39 16.12 1.13
N PHE A 62 -18.34 17.46 1.01
CA PHE A 62 -18.98 18.36 1.97
C PHE A 62 -20.50 18.24 1.97
N LYS A 63 -21.14 17.93 0.83
CA LYS A 63 -22.58 17.71 0.78
C LYS A 63 -22.96 16.47 1.58
N THR A 64 -22.28 15.36 1.34
CA THR A 64 -22.53 14.10 2.05
C THR A 64 -22.37 14.28 3.56
N SER A 65 -21.29 14.93 4.00
CA SER A 65 -21.07 15.20 5.43
C SER A 65 -22.08 16.16 6.06
N ASN A 66 -22.66 17.09 5.30
CA ASN A 66 -23.61 18.04 5.89
C ASN A 66 -25.06 17.55 5.87
N TYR A 67 -25.42 16.67 4.92
CA TYR A 67 -26.81 16.32 4.65
C TYR A 67 -27.17 14.87 4.95
N SER A 68 -26.19 13.95 5.04
CA SER A 68 -26.46 12.55 5.38
C SER A 68 -25.45 11.99 6.37
N LYS A 69 -25.90 11.81 7.61
CA LYS A 69 -25.15 11.09 8.64
C LYS A 69 -24.87 9.66 8.22
N GLU A 70 -25.91 8.97 7.76
CA GLU A 70 -25.86 7.56 7.37
C GLU A 70 -24.83 7.32 6.26
N ASN A 71 -24.94 8.03 5.13
CA ASN A 71 -23.99 7.89 4.02
C ASN A 71 -22.57 8.23 4.46
N THR A 72 -22.39 9.23 5.32
CA THR A 72 -21.05 9.58 5.84
C THR A 72 -20.48 8.46 6.70
N CYS A 73 -21.30 7.80 7.52
CA CYS A 73 -20.89 6.65 8.32
C CYS A 73 -20.57 5.42 7.46
N GLU A 74 -21.34 5.17 6.41
CA GLU A 74 -21.07 4.11 5.44
C GLU A 74 -19.73 4.33 4.72
N ILE A 75 -19.53 5.54 4.15
CA ILE A 75 -18.27 5.90 3.48
C ILE A 75 -17.08 5.79 4.44
N TYR A 76 -17.23 6.25 5.69
CA TYR A 76 -16.19 6.05 6.69
C TYR A 76 -15.86 4.57 6.90
N SER A 77 -16.89 3.71 6.98
CA SER A 77 -16.72 2.28 7.19
C SER A 77 -16.01 1.61 6.02
N ASP A 78 -16.31 2.03 4.78
CA ASP A 78 -15.59 1.58 3.58
C ASP A 78 -14.12 2.02 3.60
N ILE A 79 -13.84 3.27 3.97
CA ILE A 79 -12.47 3.79 4.14
C ILE A 79 -11.72 3.01 5.22
N GLU A 80 -12.36 2.72 6.35
CA GLU A 80 -11.76 1.95 7.44
C GLU A 80 -11.44 0.53 6.99
N ARG A 81 -12.35 -0.14 6.28
CA ARG A 81 -12.10 -1.48 5.71
C ARG A 81 -10.94 -1.48 4.72
N ASP A 82 -10.89 -0.50 3.82
CA ASP A 82 -9.81 -0.39 2.83
C ASP A 82 -8.46 -0.08 3.49
N PHE A 83 -8.45 0.74 4.56
CA PHE A 83 -7.24 0.99 5.34
C PHE A 83 -6.72 -0.28 6.03
N HIS A 84 -7.60 -1.06 6.68
CA HIS A 84 -7.17 -2.33 7.30
C HIS A 84 -6.65 -3.32 6.26
N SER A 85 -7.24 -3.36 5.06
CA SER A 85 -6.74 -4.21 3.97
C SER A 85 -5.36 -3.78 3.48
N LEU A 86 -5.08 -2.47 3.44
CA LEU A 86 -3.75 -1.94 3.16
C LEU A 86 -2.75 -2.31 4.26
N ASP A 87 -3.12 -2.11 5.53
CA ASP A 87 -2.28 -2.41 6.68
C ASP A 87 -1.82 -3.87 6.68
N GLN A 88 -2.76 -4.81 6.47
CA GLN A 88 -2.46 -6.22 6.32
C GLN A 88 -1.47 -6.48 5.16
N GLN A 89 -1.69 -5.83 4.00
CA GLN A 89 -0.80 -6.01 2.85
C GLN A 89 0.63 -5.51 3.12
N ILE A 90 0.77 -4.42 3.88
CA ILE A 90 2.07 -3.88 4.26
C ILE A 90 2.78 -4.85 5.22
N GLN A 91 2.06 -5.45 6.17
CA GLN A 91 2.64 -6.47 7.06
C GLN A 91 3.14 -7.68 6.27
N GLU A 92 2.34 -8.18 5.33
CA GLU A 92 2.74 -9.29 4.43
C GLU A 92 3.99 -8.92 3.62
N LEU A 93 4.03 -7.71 3.05
CA LEU A 93 5.19 -7.22 2.29
C LEU A 93 6.45 -7.14 3.17
N ILE A 94 6.33 -6.65 4.40
CA ILE A 94 7.45 -6.59 5.35
C ILE A 94 7.96 -8.00 5.67
N THR A 95 7.07 -8.97 5.89
CA THR A 95 7.45 -10.36 6.12
C THR A 95 8.19 -10.92 4.89
N MET A 96 7.69 -10.69 3.68
CA MET A 96 8.36 -11.13 2.45
C MET A 96 9.74 -10.49 2.30
N MET A 97 9.85 -9.18 2.53
CA MET A 97 11.12 -8.45 2.47
C MET A 97 12.14 -8.96 3.50
N SER A 98 11.69 -9.33 4.71
CA SER A 98 12.57 -9.82 5.77
C SER A 98 13.26 -11.14 5.43
N HIS A 99 12.62 -12.00 4.63
CA HIS A 99 13.12 -13.32 4.29
C HIS A 99 13.99 -13.35 3.03
N HIS A 100 13.88 -12.35 2.15
CA HIS A 100 14.35 -12.48 0.77
C HIS A 100 15.22 -11.32 0.25
N ILE A 101 15.61 -10.37 1.10
CA ILE A 101 16.42 -9.20 0.68
C ILE A 101 17.68 -9.06 1.53
N ASP A 102 18.83 -8.97 0.86
CA ASP A 102 20.08 -8.51 1.47
C ASP A 102 19.94 -7.03 1.90
N ASN A 103 20.24 -6.71 3.16
CA ASN A 103 19.93 -5.41 3.79
C ASN A 103 18.42 -5.10 3.95
N SER A 104 17.60 -6.14 4.12
CA SER A 104 16.15 -6.04 4.39
C SER A 104 15.78 -4.97 5.42
N ASN A 105 16.56 -4.81 6.48
CA ASN A 105 16.32 -3.82 7.54
C ASN A 105 16.23 -2.37 7.02
N ALA A 106 17.13 -1.96 6.13
CA ALA A 106 17.13 -0.57 5.62
C ALA A 106 15.93 -0.32 4.68
N ALA A 107 15.59 -1.32 3.86
CA ALA A 107 14.42 -1.25 2.98
C ALA A 107 13.11 -1.23 3.79
N ILE A 108 13.00 -2.09 4.82
CA ILE A 108 11.84 -2.14 5.73
C ILE A 108 11.69 -0.81 6.48
N GLN A 109 12.77 -0.26 7.05
CA GLN A 109 12.71 1.04 7.72
C GLN A 109 12.24 2.15 6.79
N LYS A 110 12.69 2.13 5.53
CA LYS A 110 12.26 3.11 4.53
C LYS A 110 10.77 2.98 4.19
N LEU A 111 10.26 1.76 4.04
CA LEU A 111 8.84 1.48 3.85
C LEU A 111 8.01 1.99 5.05
N LEU A 112 8.44 1.67 6.28
CA LEU A 112 7.78 2.13 7.50
C LEU A 112 7.75 3.66 7.62
N ASN A 113 8.85 4.33 7.28
CA ASN A 113 8.92 5.80 7.26
C ASN A 113 7.94 6.43 6.25
N TYR A 114 7.65 5.75 5.14
CA TYR A 114 6.63 6.19 4.19
C TYR A 114 5.21 5.91 4.68
N TYR A 115 5.01 4.82 5.43
CA TYR A 115 3.70 4.40 5.93
C TYR A 115 3.24 5.16 7.18
N GLU A 116 4.14 5.49 8.11
CA GLU A 116 3.80 6.14 9.38
C GLU A 116 2.99 7.45 9.20
N PRO A 117 3.31 8.37 8.25
CA PRO A 117 2.50 9.55 8.01
C PRO A 117 1.05 9.22 7.62
N LEU A 118 0.85 8.16 6.83
CA LEU A 118 -0.46 7.71 6.38
C LEU A 118 -1.29 7.19 7.55
N GLU A 119 -0.72 6.30 8.37
CA GLU A 119 -1.37 5.78 9.59
C GLU A 119 -1.75 6.92 10.55
N LYS A 120 -0.82 7.87 10.79
CA LYS A 120 -1.06 9.03 11.65
C LYS A 120 -2.22 9.90 11.14
N ARG A 121 -2.38 10.05 9.83
CA ARG A 121 -3.52 10.80 9.25
C ARG A 121 -4.82 10.02 9.34
N PHE A 122 -4.79 8.71 9.10
CA PHE A 122 -5.95 7.86 9.26
C PHE A 122 -6.48 7.89 10.71
N ASN A 123 -5.60 7.81 11.71
CA ASN A 123 -5.97 7.92 13.11
C ASN A 123 -6.63 9.27 13.45
N LYS A 124 -6.17 10.37 12.85
CA LYS A 124 -6.82 11.69 12.99
C LYS A 124 -8.18 11.75 12.29
N PHE A 125 -8.32 11.08 11.15
CA PHE A 125 -9.60 10.94 10.45
C PHE A 125 -10.62 10.16 11.29
N LYS A 126 -10.20 9.04 11.90
CA LYS A 126 -10.99 8.25 12.85
C LYS A 126 -11.50 9.08 14.03
N VAL A 127 -10.66 9.93 14.61
CA VAL A 127 -11.09 10.85 15.69
C VAL A 127 -12.11 11.87 15.18
N ALA A 128 -11.87 12.48 14.01
CA ALA A 128 -12.81 13.43 13.42
C ALA A 128 -14.18 12.79 13.13
N TYR A 129 -14.18 11.55 12.63
CA TYR A 129 -15.40 10.76 12.43
C TYR A 129 -16.15 10.47 13.73
N LYS A 130 -15.44 10.07 14.80
CA LYS A 130 -16.07 9.82 16.10
C LYS A 130 -16.79 11.07 16.63
N ILE A 131 -16.14 12.23 16.56
CA ILE A 131 -16.73 13.51 16.95
C ILE A 131 -17.95 13.81 16.07
N TYR A 132 -17.82 13.62 14.75
CA TYR A 132 -18.90 13.81 13.81
C TYR A 132 -20.13 12.95 14.13
N ASN A 133 -19.95 11.64 14.34
CA ASN A 133 -21.05 10.73 14.63
C ASN A 133 -21.77 11.10 15.94
N GLN A 134 -21.02 11.54 16.95
CA GLN A 134 -21.55 11.97 18.25
C GLN A 134 -22.27 13.33 18.18
N ARG A 135 -21.77 14.27 17.38
CA ARG A 135 -22.23 15.66 17.35
C ARG A 135 -23.05 16.05 16.12
N TYR A 136 -23.34 15.11 15.21
CA TYR A 136 -24.02 15.41 13.95
C TYR A 136 -25.31 16.24 14.13
N GLU A 137 -26.16 15.86 15.10
CA GLU A 137 -27.45 16.53 15.36
C GLU A 137 -27.29 17.92 16.00
N SER A 138 -26.07 18.28 16.45
CA SER A 138 -25.81 19.61 17.01
C SER A 138 -25.80 20.65 15.89
N ILE A 139 -26.59 21.71 16.09
CA ILE A 139 -26.74 22.82 15.13
C ILE A 139 -25.43 23.63 15.01
N GLU A 140 -24.70 23.80 16.11
CA GLU A 140 -23.44 24.55 16.17
C GLU A 140 -22.22 23.74 15.69
N PHE A 141 -22.39 22.42 15.47
CA PHE A 141 -21.29 21.57 15.07
C PHE A 141 -20.95 21.72 13.58
N ASP A 142 -19.69 22.04 13.30
CA ASP A 142 -19.16 22.09 11.95
C ASP A 142 -19.00 20.69 11.35
N LYS A 143 -20.02 20.28 10.59
CA LYS A 143 -20.05 19.02 9.85
C LYS A 143 -18.98 18.94 8.75
N ASN A 144 -18.40 20.06 8.31
CA ASN A 144 -17.32 20.05 7.31
C ASN A 144 -16.02 19.46 7.87
N ALA A 145 -15.85 19.43 9.21
CA ALA A 145 -14.62 19.00 9.85
C ALA A 145 -14.19 17.56 9.48
N VAL A 146 -15.15 16.64 9.34
CA VAL A 146 -14.86 15.25 8.93
C VAL A 146 -14.33 15.18 7.51
N THR A 147 -14.92 15.95 6.59
CA THR A 147 -14.49 16.05 5.20
C THR A 147 -13.11 16.72 5.10
N PHE A 148 -12.86 17.79 5.86
CA PHE A 148 -11.51 18.37 5.93
C PHE A 148 -10.45 17.39 6.43
N SER A 149 -10.82 16.50 7.35
CA SER A 149 -9.94 15.46 7.84
C SER A 149 -9.66 14.39 6.77
N LYS A 150 -10.70 13.94 6.04
CA LYS A 150 -10.53 13.05 4.88
C LYS A 150 -9.67 13.67 3.78
N ARG A 151 -9.86 14.95 3.44
CA ARG A 151 -9.00 15.65 2.46
C ARG A 151 -7.52 15.59 2.85
N LYS A 152 -7.20 15.76 4.13
CA LYS A 152 -5.82 15.64 4.64
C LYS A 152 -5.28 14.21 4.55
N LEU A 153 -6.15 13.21 4.70
CA LEU A 153 -5.80 11.81 4.45
C LEU A 153 -5.49 11.59 2.97
N ASP A 154 -6.30 12.13 2.06
CA ASP A 154 -6.13 11.97 0.61
C ASP A 154 -4.80 12.53 0.07
N TYR A 155 -4.36 13.68 0.58
CA TYR A 155 -3.02 14.21 0.28
C TYR A 155 -1.91 13.23 0.67
N VAL A 156 -2.02 12.61 1.84
CA VAL A 156 -0.98 11.69 2.32
C VAL A 156 -1.07 10.32 1.64
N VAL A 157 -2.24 9.88 1.20
CA VAL A 157 -2.37 8.71 0.31
C VAL A 157 -1.64 8.95 -1.01
N GLU A 158 -1.79 10.13 -1.61
CA GLU A 158 -1.06 10.50 -2.83
C GLU A 158 0.45 10.46 -2.64
N GLU A 159 0.92 11.08 -1.56
CA GLU A 159 2.33 11.10 -1.18
C GLU A 159 2.85 9.67 -0.96
N PHE A 160 2.09 8.82 -0.26
CA PHE A 160 2.43 7.42 -0.05
C PHE A 160 2.55 6.64 -1.36
N VAL A 161 1.59 6.77 -2.28
CA VAL A 161 1.65 6.12 -3.60
C VAL A 161 2.90 6.57 -4.37
N ASN A 162 3.21 7.87 -4.37
CA ASN A 162 4.41 8.40 -5.02
C ASN A 162 5.70 7.90 -4.37
N ASN A 163 5.73 7.77 -3.04
CA ASN A 163 6.84 7.20 -2.31
C ASN A 163 7.03 5.72 -2.65
N MET A 164 5.96 4.95 -2.81
CA MET A 164 6.01 3.54 -3.23
C MET A 164 6.53 3.39 -4.66
N LYS A 165 6.17 4.30 -5.58
CA LYS A 165 6.77 4.34 -6.92
C LYS A 165 8.29 4.51 -6.88
N GLN A 166 8.76 5.49 -6.09
CA GLN A 166 10.20 5.70 -5.92
C GLN A 166 10.90 4.55 -5.20
N PHE A 167 10.22 3.93 -4.24
CA PHE A 167 10.70 2.78 -3.50
C PHE A 167 10.96 1.58 -4.44
N ALA A 168 9.96 1.24 -5.25
CA ALA A 168 10.04 0.13 -6.18
C ALA A 168 11.12 0.36 -7.25
N LYS A 169 11.17 1.57 -7.81
CA LYS A 169 12.15 1.91 -8.85
C LYS A 169 13.58 1.82 -8.34
N ARG A 170 13.84 2.28 -7.10
CA ARG A 170 15.19 2.30 -6.53
C ARG A 170 15.68 0.93 -6.07
N LEU A 171 14.80 0.12 -5.50
CA LEU A 171 15.20 -1.15 -4.88
C LEU A 171 15.06 -2.35 -5.82
N TYR A 172 14.10 -2.31 -6.75
CA TYR A 172 13.78 -3.45 -7.63
C TYR A 172 13.81 -3.09 -9.11
N ASN A 173 14.14 -1.84 -9.48
CA ASN A 173 14.05 -1.32 -10.85
C ASN A 173 12.67 -1.56 -11.50
N HIS A 174 11.61 -1.59 -10.69
CA HIS A 174 10.24 -1.86 -11.12
C HIS A 174 9.47 -0.57 -11.35
N ASP A 175 8.69 -0.53 -12.43
CA ASP A 175 7.73 0.52 -12.73
C ASP A 175 6.37 0.10 -12.19
N VAL A 176 5.96 0.73 -11.09
CA VAL A 176 4.76 0.35 -10.33
C VAL A 176 3.51 0.67 -11.10
N TYR A 177 2.48 -0.17 -10.92
CA TYR A 177 1.12 0.14 -11.33
C TYR A 177 0.69 1.55 -10.88
N GLU A 178 0.13 2.33 -11.80
CA GLU A 178 -0.33 3.69 -11.51
C GLU A 178 -1.86 3.72 -11.38
N PRO A 179 -2.41 3.59 -10.15
CA PRO A 179 -3.84 3.67 -9.96
C PRO A 179 -4.35 5.07 -10.30
N THR A 180 -5.52 5.14 -10.93
CA THR A 180 -6.25 6.41 -11.05
C THR A 180 -6.74 6.85 -9.67
N LEU A 181 -6.39 8.08 -9.30
CA LEU A 181 -6.77 8.67 -8.02
C LEU A 181 -7.85 9.73 -8.24
N ASN A 182 -8.94 9.66 -7.47
CA ASN A 182 -9.97 10.70 -7.49
C ASN A 182 -9.38 12.06 -7.16
N GLN A 183 -9.92 13.12 -7.77
CA GLN A 183 -9.48 14.48 -7.49
C GLN A 183 -9.68 14.81 -6.01
N ILE A 184 -8.72 15.55 -5.44
CA ILE A 184 -8.87 16.03 -4.07
C ILE A 184 -9.96 17.10 -4.08
N ILE A 185 -10.97 16.87 -3.26
CA ILE A 185 -12.12 17.77 -3.14
C ILE A 185 -11.61 19.20 -2.85
N PRO A 186 -12.04 20.23 -3.61
CA PRO A 186 -11.67 21.62 -3.36
C PRO A 186 -12.16 22.10 -1.99
N LYS A 187 -11.38 22.95 -1.30
CA LYS A 187 -11.79 23.49 0.02
C LYS A 187 -12.96 24.47 -0.10
N GLU A 188 -13.11 25.04 -1.28
CA GLU A 188 -14.09 26.04 -1.66
C GLU A 188 -15.51 25.46 -1.68
N GLU A 189 -15.65 24.14 -1.79
CA GLU A 189 -16.92 23.42 -1.73
C GLU A 189 -17.46 23.26 -0.30
N ALA A 190 -16.72 23.70 0.73
CA ALA A 190 -17.17 23.65 2.11
C ALA A 190 -18.47 24.47 2.31
N ILE A 191 -19.42 23.88 3.04
CA ILE A 191 -20.73 24.50 3.24
C ILE A 191 -20.64 25.49 4.40
N ASN A 192 -20.83 26.77 4.08
CA ASN A 192 -20.88 27.85 5.07
C ASN A 192 -22.33 28.03 5.57
N ASN A 193 -22.64 27.46 6.74
CA ASN A 193 -23.98 27.57 7.35
C ASN A 193 -24.36 28.99 7.82
N ASN A 194 -23.42 29.95 7.82
CA ASN A 194 -23.67 31.35 8.20
C ASN A 194 -24.59 32.13 7.25
N LYS A 195 -24.99 31.58 6.09
CA LYS A 195 -25.93 32.25 5.18
C LYS A 195 -27.41 32.10 5.56
N PHE A 196 -27.79 31.20 6.46
CA PHE A 196 -29.20 30.97 6.82
C PHE A 196 -29.68 31.73 8.06
N ILE A 197 -28.79 32.46 8.76
CA ILE A 197 -29.16 33.22 9.97
C ILE A 197 -29.52 34.69 9.65
N ASN A 198 -29.09 35.22 8.49
CA ASN A 198 -29.26 36.65 8.15
C ASN A 198 -30.46 36.98 7.24
N HIS A 199 -31.47 36.11 7.14
CA HIS A 199 -32.70 36.38 6.38
C HIS A 199 -33.98 36.41 7.22
N ASN A 200 -33.86 36.34 8.56
CA ASN A 200 -34.99 36.50 9.49
C ASN A 200 -34.72 37.58 10.55
N GLN A 201 -34.18 38.73 10.14
CA GLN A 201 -34.20 39.98 10.93
C GLN A 201 -34.77 41.10 10.08
#